data_AF-A0A494XB03-F1
#
_entry.id   AF-A0A494XB03-F1
#
_cell.length_a   1.000
_cell.length_b   1.000
_cell.length_c   1.000
_cell.angle_alpha   90.00
_cell.angle_beta   90.00
_cell.angle_gamma   90.00
#
_symmetry.space_group_name_H-M   'P 1'
#
loop_
_entity.id
_entity.type
_entity.pdbx_description
1 polymer ?
#
loop_
_entity_poly.entity_id
_entity_poly.type
_entity_poly.pdbx_seq_one_letter_code
_entity_poly.pdbx_strand_id
1 'polypeptide(L)' 'MSASKGAPRQLTGRGGAGRGQGRKAIDAAGKLHRKSVTLDEQSIATLRAFGDGDLSVGIRRAATAIRPAEE' A
#
# COMPACT_ATOMS: atom_id res chain seq x y z
N MET A 1 8.55 56.94 12.77
CA MET A 1 9.30 55.78 13.31
C MET A 1 8.79 54.53 12.61
N SER A 2 9.71 53.80 11.98
CA SER A 2 9.51 52.63 11.13
C SER A 2 9.44 51.35 11.98
N ALA A 3 8.53 50.42 11.65
CA ALA A 3 8.68 48.98 11.95
C ALA A 3 7.69 48.12 11.12
N SER A 4 8.22 47.60 10.00
CA SER A 4 7.94 46.34 9.31
C SER A 4 6.57 45.65 9.44
N LYS A 5 5.83 45.69 8.32
CA LYS A 5 4.76 44.77 7.90
C LYS A 5 5.31 43.34 7.81
N GLY A 6 4.76 42.41 8.59
CA GLY A 6 5.15 40.99 8.57
C GLY A 6 4.88 40.35 7.20
N ALA A 7 5.91 39.73 6.61
CA ALA A 7 5.79 38.99 5.38
C ALA A 7 4.93 37.72 5.56
N PRO A 8 4.09 37.32 4.60
CA PRO A 8 3.41 36.03 4.67
C PRO A 8 4.45 34.92 4.51
N ARG A 9 4.50 34.00 5.48
CA ARG A 9 5.25 32.74 5.37
C ARG A 9 4.73 31.99 4.14
N GLN A 10 5.54 31.94 3.08
CA GLN A 10 5.35 31.00 1.98
C GLN A 10 5.40 29.58 2.55
N LEU A 11 4.23 28.97 2.72
CA LEU A 11 4.11 27.53 2.88
C LEU A 11 4.40 26.92 1.51
N THR A 12 5.65 26.54 1.26
CA THR A 12 6.00 25.62 0.17
C THR A 12 5.49 24.23 0.56
N GLY A 13 4.16 24.07 0.51
CA GLY A 13 3.48 22.80 0.73
C GLY A 13 3.87 21.83 -0.36
N ARG A 14 4.96 21.08 -0.16
CA ARG A 14 5.23 19.86 -0.89
C ARG A 14 4.09 18.91 -0.51
N GLY A 15 3.07 18.83 -1.37
CA GLY A 15 1.94 17.93 -1.22
C GLY A 15 2.42 16.48 -1.26
N GLY A 16 2.91 15.98 -0.14
CA GLY A 16 3.08 14.55 0.08
C GLY A 16 1.71 13.88 0.09
N ALA A 17 1.64 12.62 -0.34
CA ALA A 17 0.42 11.82 -0.39
C ALA A 17 -0.42 12.03 0.88
N GLY A 18 -1.53 12.75 0.74
CA GLY A 18 -2.42 13.11 1.83
C GLY A 18 -3.01 11.86 2.49
N ARG A 19 -3.42 11.99 3.76
CA ARG A 19 -4.11 10.92 4.49
C ARG A 19 -5.35 10.50 3.68
N GLY A 20 -5.33 9.26 3.17
CA GLY A 20 -6.40 8.72 2.31
C GLY A 20 -6.03 8.50 0.84
N GLN A 21 -4.82 8.85 0.40
CA GLN A 21 -4.36 8.64 -0.99
C GLN A 21 -3.82 7.22 -1.27
N GLY A 22 -3.88 6.30 -0.29
CA GLY A 22 -3.69 4.88 -0.56
C GLY A 22 -4.92 4.35 -1.29
N ARG A 23 -4.75 3.68 -2.44
CA ARG A 23 -5.84 2.95 -3.10
C ARG A 23 -6.55 2.10 -2.04
N LYS A 24 -7.88 2.24 -1.92
CA LYS A 24 -8.68 1.36 -1.07
C LYS A 24 -8.36 -0.07 -1.49
N ALA A 25 -8.00 -0.92 -0.52
CA ALA A 25 -7.79 -2.33 -0.80
C ALA A 25 -9.03 -2.84 -1.53
N ILE A 26 -8.83 -3.35 -2.75
CA ILE A 26 -9.89 -3.79 -3.67
C ILE A 26 -10.68 -4.95 -3.05
N ASP A 27 -10.09 -5.61 -2.08
CA ASP A 27 -10.67 -6.74 -1.38
C ASP A 27 -11.21 -6.31 -0.01
N ALA A 28 -12.46 -6.68 0.26
CA ALA A 28 -13.12 -6.63 1.56
C ALA A 28 -12.47 -7.58 2.61
N ALA A 29 -11.16 -7.77 2.56
CA ALA A 29 -10.42 -8.49 3.57
C ALA A 29 -10.43 -7.67 4.85
N GLY A 30 -10.79 -8.31 5.97
CA GLY A 30 -10.96 -7.68 7.29
C GLY A 30 -9.70 -7.00 7.83
N LYS A 31 -9.23 -7.41 9.01
CA LYS A 31 -8.06 -6.77 9.62
C LYS A 31 -6.79 -7.14 8.84
N LEU A 32 -6.28 -6.22 8.02
CA LEU A 32 -5.00 -6.42 7.33
C LEU A 32 -3.83 -6.35 8.32
N HIS A 33 -3.00 -7.39 8.30
CA HIS A 33 -1.72 -7.40 8.99
C HIS A 33 -0.60 -7.09 7.99
N ARG A 34 0.10 -5.97 8.17
CA ARG A 34 1.30 -5.66 7.38
C ARG A 34 2.46 -6.50 7.87
N LYS A 35 3.12 -7.21 6.96
CA LYS A 35 4.30 -8.03 7.22
C LYS A 35 5.34 -7.76 6.14
N SER A 36 6.61 -7.79 6.52
CA SER A 36 7.74 -7.80 5.60
C SER A 36 8.18 -9.24 5.40
N VAL A 37 8.46 -9.63 4.16
CA VAL A 37 8.94 -10.96 3.79
C VAL A 37 10.03 -10.82 2.75
N THR A 38 10.97 -11.78 2.73
CA THR A 38 12.01 -11.88 1.71
C THR A 38 11.63 -13.00 0.75
N LEU A 39 11.67 -12.71 -0.55
CA LEU A 39 11.29 -13.63 -1.62
C LEU A 39 12.32 -13.52 -2.75
N ASP A 40 12.50 -14.59 -3.50
CA ASP A 40 13.26 -14.55 -4.74
C ASP A 40 12.46 -13.84 -5.86
N GLU A 41 13.17 -13.43 -6.91
CA GLU A 41 12.59 -12.64 -8.00
C GLU A 41 11.52 -13.40 -8.79
N GLN A 42 11.69 -14.72 -8.97
CA GLN A 42 10.74 -15.56 -9.70
C GLN A 42 9.43 -15.69 -8.91
N SER A 43 9.52 -15.87 -7.59
CA SER A 43 8.37 -15.87 -6.69
C SER A 43 7.60 -14.54 -6.75
N ILE A 44 8.31 -13.40 -6.74
CA ILE A 44 7.68 -12.07 -6.84
C ILE A 44 6.92 -11.93 -8.17
N ALA A 45 7.55 -12.32 -9.28
CA ALA A 45 6.94 -12.24 -10.61
C ALA A 45 5.68 -13.11 -10.70
N THR A 46 5.77 -14.35 -10.22
CA THR A 46 4.66 -15.31 -10.23
C THR A 46 3.49 -14.81 -9.40
N LEU A 47 3.74 -14.35 -8.16
CA LEU A 47 2.69 -13.86 -7.28
C LEU A 47 2.04 -12.57 -7.82
N ARG A 48 2.80 -11.66 -8.41
CA ARG A 48 2.22 -10.47 -9.07
C ARG A 48 1.35 -10.85 -10.26
N ALA A 49 1.79 -11.78 -11.10
CA ALA A 49 0.98 -12.27 -12.22
C ALA A 49 -0.34 -12.89 -11.72
N PHE A 50 -0.27 -13.66 -10.63
CA PHE A 50 -1.45 -14.26 -10.00
C PHE A 50 -2.41 -13.25 -9.35
N GLY A 51 -1.89 -12.08 -8.96
CA GLY A 51 -2.62 -10.99 -8.31
C GLY A 51 -2.91 -9.78 -9.19
N ASP A 52 -2.96 -9.95 -10.52
CA ASP A 52 -3.27 -8.86 -11.48
C ASP A 52 -2.33 -7.64 -11.34
N GLY A 53 -1.05 -7.91 -11.05
CA GLY A 53 0.00 -6.91 -10.83
C GLY A 53 0.19 -6.50 -9.35
N ASP A 54 -0.69 -6.94 -8.44
CA ASP A 54 -0.57 -6.68 -7.00
C ASP A 54 -0.03 -7.91 -6.25
N LEU A 55 1.13 -7.75 -5.61
CA LEU A 55 1.78 -8.82 -4.84
C LEU A 55 0.94 -9.29 -3.64
N SER A 56 0.27 -8.37 -2.94
CA SER A 56 -0.52 -8.70 -1.75
C SER A 56 -1.76 -9.49 -2.13
N VAL A 57 -2.40 -9.14 -3.24
CA VAL A 57 -3.53 -9.91 -3.81
C VAL A 57 -3.06 -11.29 -4.25
N GLY A 58 -1.91 -11.37 -4.92
CA GLY A 58 -1.29 -12.63 -5.32
C GLY A 58 -1.05 -13.58 -4.15
N ILE A 59 -0.43 -13.07 -3.07
CA ILE A 59 -0.19 -13.84 -1.84
C ILE A 59 -1.51 -14.33 -1.23
N ARG A 60 -2.55 -13.48 -1.19
CA ARG A 60 -3.85 -13.84 -0.61
C ARG A 60 -4.55 -14.93 -1.42
N ARG A 61 -4.56 -14.81 -2.75
CA ARG A 61 -5.15 -15.82 -3.64
C ARG A 61 -4.40 -17.14 -3.50
N ALA A 62 -3.06 -17.11 -3.47
CA ALA A 62 -2.23 -18.29 -3.31
C ALA A 62 -2.49 -18.99 -1.97
N ALA A 63 -2.57 -18.23 -0.88
CA ALA A 63 -2.93 -18.76 0.43
C ALA A 63 -4.32 -19.41 0.44
N THR A 64 -5.30 -18.84 -0.28
CA THR A 64 -6.64 -19.43 -0.39
C THR A 64 -6.63 -20.73 -1.19
N ALA A 65 -5.82 -20.82 -2.24
CA ALA A 65 -5.69 -22.02 -3.06
C ALA A 65 -5.00 -23.19 -2.33
N ILE A 66 -4.09 -22.89 -1.40
CA ILE A 66 -3.38 -23.91 -0.60
C ILE A 66 -4.15 -24.25 0.68
N ARG A 67 -5.08 -23.39 1.13
CA ARG A 67 -5.87 -23.65 2.33
C ARG A 67 -6.65 -24.96 2.13
N PRO A 68 -6.44 -25.98 2.98
CA PRO A 68 -7.27 -27.18 2.94
C PRO A 68 -8.73 -26.78 3.16
N ALA A 69 -9.66 -27.46 2.48
CA ALA A 69 -11.07 -27.36 2.83
C ALA A 69 -11.20 -27.95 4.24
N GLU A 70 -11.43 -27.10 5.23
CA GLU A 70 -11.86 -27.55 6.56
C GLU A 70 -13.20 -28.28 6.35
N GLU A 71 -13.22 -29.58 6.63
CA GLU A 71 -14.40 -30.45 6.65
C GLU A 71 -15.24 -30.19 7.91
#